data_AF-A0A2D3WN08-F1
#
_entry.id   AF-A0A2D3WN08-F1
#
_cell.length_a   1.000
_cell.length_b   1.000
_cell.length_c   1.000
_cell.angle_alpha   90.00
_cell.angle_beta   90.00
_cell.angle_gamma   90.00
#
_symmetry.space_group_name_H-M   'P 1'
#
loop_
_entity.id
_entity.type
_entity.pdbx_description
1 polymer ?
#
loop_
_entity_poly.entity_id
_entity_poly.type
_entity_poly.pdbx_seq_one_letter_code
_entity_poly.pdbx_strand_id
1 'polypeptide(L)' 'MRKIQVVKAQEIQTKPFAIEDFYQKKPLASFESNIKNKDLEELAQRLGLVHKEEEIEFAKKLLAAYIKQKR' A
#
# COMPACT_ATOMS: atom_id res chain seq x y z
N MET A 1 -11.41 -17.68 30.43
CA MET A 1 -11.30 -16.46 31.25
C MET A 1 -10.02 -15.72 30.86
N ARG A 2 -10.08 -14.44 30.46
CA ARG A 2 -8.89 -13.66 30.08
C ARG A 2 -8.30 -12.97 31.31
N LYS A 3 -6.98 -13.05 31.50
CA LYS A 3 -6.25 -12.41 32.60
C LYS A 3 -6.10 -10.92 32.25
N ILE A 4 -6.76 -10.03 32.98
CA ILE A 4 -6.63 -8.58 32.80
C ILE A 4 -5.57 -8.09 33.79
N GLN A 5 -4.52 -7.47 33.27
CA GLN A 5 -3.46 -6.86 34.07
C GLN A 5 -3.61 -5.35 33.99
N VAL A 6 -3.97 -4.72 35.11
CA VAL A 6 -4.10 -3.26 35.21
C VAL A 6 -2.72 -2.70 35.51
N VAL A 7 -2.18 -1.90 34.58
CA VAL A 7 -0.88 -1.24 34.69
C VAL A 7 -1.06 0.26 34.95
N LYS A 8 -0.09 0.88 35.63
CA LYS A 8 -0.12 2.33 35.90
C LYS A 8 0.20 3.10 34.62
N ALA A 9 -0.37 4.29 34.46
CA ALA A 9 -0.14 5.13 33.27
C ALA A 9 1.37 5.41 33.01
N GLN A 10 2.19 5.46 34.06
CA GLN A 10 3.64 5.68 33.96
C GLN A 10 4.42 4.46 33.44
N GLU A 11 3.82 3.26 33.44
CA GLU A 11 4.43 2.01 32.95
C GLU A 11 4.16 1.80 31.45
N ILE A 12 3.34 2.65 30.84
CA ILE A 12 2.99 2.59 29.42
C ILE A 12 3.95 3.47 28.63
N GLN A 13 4.91 2.86 27.92
CA GLN A 13 5.66 3.55 26.89
C GLN A 13 4.78 3.71 25.65
N THR A 14 4.14 4.87 25.51
CA THR A 14 3.45 5.24 24.27
C THR A 14 4.49 5.69 23.24
N LYS A 15 4.60 4.98 22.12
CA LYS A 15 5.27 5.52 20.94
C LYS A 15 4.31 6.52 20.27
N PRO A 16 4.65 7.81 20.19
CA PRO A 16 3.83 8.77 19.48
C PRO A 16 3.66 8.31 18.03
N PHE A 17 2.44 8.49 17.51
CA PHE A 17 2.15 8.24 16.11
C PHE A 17 2.89 9.29 15.25
N ALA A 18 3.93 8.88 14.53
CA ALA A 18 4.60 9.72 13.56
C ALA A 18 3.93 9.53 12.20
N ILE A 19 3.34 10.61 11.69
CA ILE A 19 2.70 10.68 10.37
C ILE A 19 3.70 10.23 9.31
N GLU A 20 4.96 10.65 9.43
CA GLU A 20 6.06 10.39 8.51
C GLU A 20 6.39 8.90 8.32
N ASP A 21 5.99 8.03 9.26
CA ASP A 21 6.17 6.57 9.15
C ASP A 21 5.16 5.92 8.18
N PHE A 22 4.10 6.64 7.81
CA PHE A 22 3.01 6.15 6.97
C PHE A 22 3.02 6.72 5.54
N TYR A 23 3.89 7.68 5.22
CA TYR A 23 4.01 8.22 3.87
C TYR A 23 5.38 7.89 3.27
N GLN A 24 5.37 7.48 2.00
CA GLN A 24 6.59 7.16 1.27
C GLN A 24 7.35 8.47 0.97
N LYS A 25 8.47 8.70 1.65
CA LYS A 25 9.31 9.91 1.49
C LYS A 25 9.95 10.05 0.10
N LYS A 26 10.09 8.95 -0.64
CA LYS A 26 10.70 8.96 -1.97
C LYS A 26 9.60 9.04 -3.03
N PRO A 27 9.69 9.98 -3.99
CA PRO A 27 8.83 9.93 -5.16
C PRO A 27 9.04 8.59 -5.86
N LEU A 28 7.93 8.01 -6.31
CA LEU A 28 7.83 6.72 -7.01
C LEU A 28 8.41 6.80 -8.42
N ALA A 29 9.60 7.40 -8.59
CA ALA A 29 10.25 7.57 -9.89
C ALA A 29 10.47 6.24 -10.64
N SER A 30 10.49 5.10 -9.93
CA SER A 30 10.59 3.76 -10.51
C SER A 30 9.24 3.17 -10.96
N PHE A 31 8.11 3.71 -10.50
CA PHE A 31 6.77 3.28 -10.93
C PHE A 31 6.32 4.00 -12.21
N GLU A 32 6.96 5.13 -12.54
CA GLU A 32 6.53 6.02 -13.62
C GLU A 32 6.77 5.49 -15.03
N SER A 33 7.67 4.50 -15.23
CA SER A 33 8.18 4.22 -16.58
C SER A 33 7.73 2.90 -17.20
N ASN A 34 7.21 1.92 -16.47
CA ASN A 34 6.74 0.67 -17.06
C ASN A 34 5.90 -0.18 -16.09
N ILE A 35 4.60 0.11 -15.96
CA ILE A 35 3.68 -0.87 -15.34
C ILE A 35 3.47 -1.98 -16.37
N LYS A 36 4.03 -3.16 -16.13
CA LYS A 36 3.80 -4.34 -16.99
C LYS A 36 2.57 -5.10 -16.51
N ASN A 37 1.90 -5.80 -17.42
CA ASN A 37 0.75 -6.63 -17.06
C ASN A 37 1.15 -7.71 -16.05
N LYS A 38 2.34 -8.30 -16.20
CA LYS A 38 2.92 -9.26 -15.24
C LYS A 38 3.02 -8.71 -13.82
N ASP A 39 3.39 -7.45 -13.65
CA ASP A 39 3.53 -6.84 -12.32
C ASP A 39 2.15 -6.71 -11.63
N LEU A 40 1.10 -6.47 -12.42
CA LEU A 40 -0.29 -6.38 -11.93
C LEU A 40 -0.88 -7.77 -11.65
N GLU A 41 -0.54 -8.76 -12.45
CA GLU A 41 -0.93 -10.17 -12.22
C GLU A 41 -0.28 -10.69 -10.94
N GLU A 42 1.02 -10.48 -10.74
CA GLU A 42 1.73 -10.83 -9.50
C GLU A 42 1.14 -10.11 -8.29
N LEU A 43 0.79 -8.82 -8.42
CA LEU A 43 0.13 -8.06 -7.37
C LEU A 43 -1.24 -8.65 -7.02
N ALA A 44 -2.05 -8.98 -8.02
CA ALA A 44 -3.36 -9.59 -7.83
C ALA A 44 -3.24 -10.95 -7.12
N GLN A 45 -2.28 -11.79 -7.51
CA GLN A 45 -2.01 -13.06 -6.86
C GLN A 45 -1.59 -12.88 -5.39
N ARG A 46 -0.69 -11.94 -5.10
CA ARG A 46 -0.27 -11.62 -3.72
C ARG A 46 -1.43 -11.15 -2.84
N LEU A 47 -2.41 -10.50 -3.44
CA LEU A 47 -3.61 -10.02 -2.77
C LEU A 47 -4.74 -11.06 -2.72
N GLY A 48 -4.55 -12.24 -3.34
CA GLY A 48 -5.59 -13.28 -3.42
C GLY A 48 -6.78 -12.90 -4.31
N LEU A 49 -6.58 -11.98 -5.26
CA LEU A 49 -7.61 -11.51 -6.17
C LEU A 49 -7.65 -12.38 -7.42
N VAL A 50 -8.85 -12.89 -7.71
CA VAL A 50 -9.15 -13.45 -9.04
C VAL A 50 -9.22 -12.28 -10.01
N HIS A 51 -8.50 -12.38 -11.13
CA HIS A 51 -8.44 -11.32 -12.13
C HIS A 51 -8.63 -11.88 -13.54
N LYS A 52 -9.27 -11.08 -14.39
CA LYS A 52 -9.34 -11.25 -15.85
C LYS A 52 -8.40 -10.26 -16.54
N GLU A 53 -8.08 -10.55 -17.79
CA GLU A 53 -7.19 -9.69 -18.61
C GLU A 53 -7.74 -8.25 -18.73
N GLU A 54 -9.06 -8.11 -18.87
CA GLU A 54 -9.77 -6.81 -18.91
C GLU A 54 -9.55 -5.97 -17.64
N GLU A 55 -9.50 -6.61 -16.48
CA GLU A 55 -9.32 -5.96 -15.17
C GLU A 55 -7.87 -5.50 -15.00
N ILE A 56 -6.91 -6.28 -15.52
CA ILE A 56 -5.49 -5.91 -15.56
C ILE A 56 -5.26 -4.70 -16.47
N GLU A 57 -5.88 -4.67 -17.66
CA GLU A 57 -5.81 -3.51 -18.55
C GLU A 57 -6.43 -2.25 -17.92
N PHE A 58 -7.59 -2.41 -17.25
CA PHE A 58 -8.24 -1.31 -16.56
C PHE A 58 -7.35 -0.75 -15.44
N ALA A 59 -6.81 -1.61 -14.59
CA ALA A 59 -5.90 -1.21 -13.51
C ALA A 59 -4.67 -0.47 -14.05
N LYS A 60 -4.12 -0.92 -15.18
CA LYS A 60 -3.00 -0.25 -15.85
C LYS A 60 -3.36 1.17 -16.30
N LYS A 61 -4.53 1.36 -16.92
CA LYS A 61 -5.00 2.69 -17.34
C LYS A 61 -5.23 3.61 -16.14
N LEU A 62 -5.84 3.08 -15.08
CA LEU A 62 -6.10 3.81 -13.84
C LEU A 62 -4.80 4.32 -13.20
N LEU A 63 -3.81 3.43 -13.03
CA LEU A 63 -2.52 3.79 -12.45
C LEU A 63 -1.76 4.78 -13.32
N ALA A 64 -1.78 4.60 -14.65
CA ALA A 64 -1.17 5.55 -15.58
C ALA A 64 -1.79 6.95 -15.47
N ALA A 65 -3.13 7.04 -15.38
CA ALA A 65 -3.83 8.31 -15.20
C ALA A 65 -3.49 8.98 -13.86
N TYR A 66 -3.43 8.20 -12.78
CA TYR A 66 -3.05 8.70 -11.45
C TYR A 66 -1.62 9.25 -11.42
N ILE A 67 -0.67 8.55 -12.03
CA ILE A 67 0.71 9.01 -12.16
C ILE A 67 0.77 10.30 -12.98
N LYS A 68 0.01 10.39 -14.08
CA LYS A 68 -0.06 11.59 -14.91
C LYS A 68 -0.65 12.79 -14.17
N GLN A 69 -1.61 12.60 -13.27
CA GLN A 69 -2.24 13.67 -12.48
C GLN A 69 -1.30 14.23 -11.40
N LYS A 70 -0.35 13.43 -10.91
CA LYS A 70 0.65 13.87 -9.91
C LYS A 70 1.85 14.62 -10.51
N ARG A 71 1.93 14.72 -11.84
CA ARG A 71 2.84 15.62 -12.56
C ARG A 71 2.22 16.99 -12.72
#